data_AF-A0A848NRL0-F1
#
_entry.id   AF-A0A848NRL0-F1
#
_cell.length_a   1.000
_cell.length_b   1.000
_cell.length_c   1.000
_cell.angle_alpha   90.00
_cell.angle_beta   90.00
_cell.angle_gamma   90.00
#
_symmetry.space_group_name_H-M   'P 1'
#
loop_
_entity.id
_entity.type
_entity.pdbx_description
1 polymer ?
#
loop_
_entity_poly.entity_id
_entity_poly.type
_entity_poly.pdbx_seq_one_letter_code
_entity_poly.pdbx_strand_id
1 'polypeptide(L)'
;MYKRQGQSSFFLRFLTLGALAHVYVGARLIPDAGLSDPGSAGAILLLILSCILIPLGMLARSSVHPPWGDRIAWVGLIAMGLFSSLFVLTVLRDVLLLVAWLVDLATGLAPPWLALRRATALAVAGLALAATLVGFHNARRRARVVTVDVPVRGLPADLDGFTIAQISDIH
;
A
#
# COMPACT_ATOMS: atom_id res chain seq x y z
N MET A 1 -17.62 15.34 29.48
CA MET A 1 -17.48 15.64 28.04
C MET A 1 -16.02 16.01 27.69
N TYR A 2 -15.07 15.05 27.73
CA TYR A 2 -13.65 15.37 27.50
C TYR A 2 -12.96 14.22 26.76
N LYS A 3 -13.13 14.12 25.42
CA LYS A 3 -12.36 13.16 24.58
C LYS A 3 -12.50 13.36 23.04
N ARG A 4 -12.65 14.58 22.52
CA ARG A 4 -12.74 14.82 21.05
C ARG A 4 -11.60 15.61 20.40
N GLN A 5 -10.73 16.30 21.15
CA GLN A 5 -9.68 17.15 20.55
C GLN A 5 -8.50 16.37 19.95
N GLY A 6 -8.14 15.19 20.49
CA GLY A 6 -7.00 14.41 19.97
C GLY A 6 -7.26 13.78 18.60
N GLN A 7 -8.47 13.26 18.37
CA GLN A 7 -8.81 12.51 17.15
C GLN A 7 -8.90 13.39 15.89
N SER A 8 -9.39 14.63 16.02
CA SER A 8 -9.50 15.55 14.88
C SER A 8 -8.12 16.01 14.38
N SER A 9 -7.18 16.26 15.30
CA SER A 9 -5.81 16.67 14.94
C SER A 9 -5.04 15.56 14.22
N PHE A 10 -5.20 14.31 14.65
CA PHE A 10 -4.60 13.16 13.99
C PHE A 10 -5.16 12.95 12.59
N PHE A 11 -6.49 12.98 12.45
CA PHE A 11 -7.15 12.78 11.15
C PHE A 11 -6.77 13.87 10.15
N LEU A 12 -6.67 15.13 10.60
CA LEU A 12 -6.23 16.22 9.75
C LEU A 12 -4.78 16.01 9.26
N ARG A 13 -3.86 15.64 10.17
CA ARG A 13 -2.47 15.32 9.80
C ARG A 13 -2.37 14.15 8.82
N PHE A 14 -3.17 13.11 9.03
CA PHE A 14 -3.24 11.98 8.12
C PHE A 14 -3.69 12.41 6.72
N LEU A 15 -4.75 13.23 6.63
CA LEU A 15 -5.26 13.72 5.36
C LEU A 15 -4.26 14.65 4.66
N THR A 16 -3.60 15.56 5.39
CA THR A 16 -2.61 16.48 4.81
C THR A 16 -1.37 15.74 4.32
N LEU A 17 -0.80 14.83 5.14
CA LEU A 17 0.34 14.01 4.73
C LEU A 17 -0.03 13.10 3.55
N GLY A 18 -1.23 12.52 3.57
CA GLY A 18 -1.76 11.73 2.46
C GLY A 18 -1.84 12.54 1.16
N ALA A 19 -2.43 13.74 1.20
CA ALA A 19 -2.54 14.61 0.04
C ALA A 19 -1.16 15.05 -0.50
N LEU A 20 -0.23 15.42 0.40
CA LEU A 20 1.14 15.77 0.03
C LEU A 20 1.86 14.59 -0.64
N ALA A 21 1.68 13.38 -0.13
CA ALA A 21 2.25 12.18 -0.76
C ALA A 21 1.68 11.96 -2.16
N HIS A 22 0.38 12.20 -2.39
CA HIS A 22 -0.24 12.07 -3.72
C HIS A 22 0.31 13.10 -4.70
N VAL A 23 0.46 14.36 -4.25
CA VAL A 23 1.08 15.43 -5.04
C VAL A 23 2.52 15.07 -5.39
N TYR A 24 3.30 14.58 -4.43
CA TYR A 24 4.67 14.13 -4.64
C TYR A 24 4.76 13.02 -5.69
N VAL A 25 3.96 11.95 -5.55
CA VAL A 25 3.94 10.83 -6.52
C VAL A 25 3.55 11.33 -7.92
N GLY A 26 2.51 12.16 -8.02
CA GLY A 26 2.06 12.72 -9.30
C GLY A 26 3.15 13.58 -9.96
N ALA A 27 3.79 14.46 -9.20
CA ALA A 27 4.85 15.33 -9.69
C ALA A 27 6.11 14.56 -10.14
N ARG A 28 6.40 13.40 -9.55
CA ARG A 28 7.58 12.58 -9.89
C ARG A 28 7.35 11.58 -11.01
N LEU A 29 6.14 11.02 -11.13
CA LEU A 29 5.88 9.95 -12.09
C LEU A 29 5.27 10.45 -13.39
N ILE A 30 4.31 11.39 -13.34
CA ILE A 30 3.52 11.77 -14.52
C ILE A 30 4.37 12.47 -15.59
N PRO A 31 5.20 13.49 -15.25
CA PRO A 31 6.04 14.15 -16.25
C PRO A 31 7.06 13.19 -16.87
N ASP A 32 7.64 12.31 -16.04
CA ASP A 32 8.69 11.39 -16.49
C ASP A 32 8.14 10.23 -17.33
N ALA A 33 6.88 9.82 -17.13
CA ALA A 33 6.26 8.72 -17.86
C ALA A 33 6.10 9.01 -19.38
N GLY A 34 6.09 10.28 -19.77
CA GLY A 34 5.92 10.69 -21.17
C GLY A 34 4.60 10.18 -21.75
N LEU A 35 3.52 10.34 -20.98
CA LEU A 35 2.14 10.03 -21.38
C LEU A 35 1.62 11.11 -22.34
N SER A 36 0.63 10.75 -23.15
CA SER A 36 -0.16 11.74 -23.90
C SER A 36 -0.98 12.62 -22.93
N ASP A 37 -1.47 13.78 -23.39
CA ASP A 37 -2.26 14.68 -22.54
C ASP A 37 -3.48 13.97 -21.89
N PRO A 38 -4.26 13.13 -22.61
CA PRO A 38 -5.33 12.36 -21.99
C PRO A 38 -4.82 11.33 -20.97
N GLY A 39 -3.65 10.73 -21.23
CA GLY A 39 -3.03 9.77 -20.31
C GLY A 39 -2.58 10.43 -19.00
N SER A 40 -1.96 11.60 -19.09
CA SER A 40 -1.58 12.42 -17.93
C SER A 40 -2.81 12.85 -17.13
N ALA A 41 -3.87 13.33 -17.80
CA ALA A 41 -5.12 13.69 -17.15
C ALA A 41 -5.77 12.49 -16.43
N GLY A 42 -5.76 11.32 -17.06
CA GLY A 42 -6.23 10.07 -16.45
C GLY A 42 -5.43 9.68 -15.20
N ALA A 43 -4.10 9.78 -15.26
CA ALA A 43 -3.23 9.50 -14.11
C ALA A 43 -3.49 10.47 -12.94
N ILE A 44 -3.65 11.76 -13.23
CA ILE A 44 -4.02 12.77 -12.22
C ILE A 44 -5.36 12.44 -11.59
N LEU A 45 -6.37 12.13 -12.40
CA LEU A 45 -7.71 11.78 -11.92
C LEU A 45 -7.68 10.54 -11.03
N LEU A 46 -6.89 9.52 -11.40
CA LEU A 46 -6.71 8.31 -10.59
C LEU A 46 -6.09 8.63 -9.22
N LEU A 47 -5.08 9.51 -9.16
CA LEU A 47 -4.47 9.93 -7.88
C LEU A 47 -5.44 10.77 -7.03
N ILE A 48 -6.23 11.65 -7.64
CA ILE A 48 -7.27 12.40 -6.91
C ILE A 48 -8.30 11.43 -6.34
N LEU A 49 -8.75 10.49 -7.16
CA LEU A 49 -9.74 9.49 -6.76
C LEU A 49 -9.19 8.59 -5.64
N SER A 50 -7.94 8.14 -5.71
CA SER A 50 -7.33 7.36 -4.62
C SER A 50 -7.21 8.19 -3.34
N CYS A 51 -6.83 9.46 -3.43
CA CYS A 51 -6.70 10.36 -2.28
C CYS A 51 -8.04 10.53 -1.53
N ILE A 52 -9.16 10.46 -2.24
CA ILE A 52 -10.51 10.57 -1.67
C ILE A 52 -11.03 9.20 -1.20
N LEU A 53 -10.83 8.13 -1.99
CA LEU A 53 -11.35 6.79 -1.67
C LEU A 53 -10.71 6.18 -0.43
N ILE A 54 -9.43 6.44 -0.16
CA ILE A 54 -8.73 5.90 1.02
C ILE A 54 -9.40 6.34 2.33
N PRO A 55 -9.55 7.65 2.64
CA PRO A 55 -10.20 8.08 3.87
C PRO A 55 -11.68 7.70 3.90
N LEU A 56 -12.39 7.73 2.76
CA LEU A 56 -13.78 7.28 2.70
C LEU A 56 -13.93 5.80 3.04
N GLY A 57 -13.05 4.93 2.54
CA GLY A 57 -13.06 3.50 2.86
C GLY A 57 -12.78 3.22 4.33
N MET A 58 -11.84 3.95 4.93
CA MET A 58 -11.54 3.84 6.36
C MET A 58 -12.73 4.27 7.22
N LEU A 59 -13.39 5.38 6.87
CA LEU A 59 -14.56 5.89 7.59
C LEU A 59 -15.82 5.05 7.38
N ALA A 60 -16.00 4.49 6.18
CA ALA A 60 -17.16 3.65 5.87
C ALA A 60 -17.16 2.34 6.68
N ARG A 61 -15.98 1.76 6.93
CA ARG A 61 -15.82 0.56 7.77
C ARG A 61 -16.36 0.77 9.19
N SER A 62 -16.21 1.96 9.76
CA SER A 62 -16.68 2.26 11.12
C SER A 62 -18.10 2.81 11.21
N SER A 63 -18.64 3.35 10.10
CA SER A 63 -19.82 4.23 10.15
C SER A 63 -21.01 3.75 9.32
N VAL A 64 -20.82 2.78 8.42
CA VAL A 64 -21.86 2.32 7.49
C VAL A 64 -22.16 0.84 7.71
N HIS A 65 -23.44 0.48 7.80
CA HIS A 65 -23.85 -0.91 7.99
C HIS A 65 -23.52 -1.80 6.77
N PRO A 66 -23.25 -3.10 6.98
CA PRO A 66 -23.11 -4.07 5.90
C PRO A 66 -24.38 -4.15 5.03
N PRO A 67 -24.26 -4.44 3.72
CA PRO A 67 -23.05 -4.80 2.99
C PRO A 67 -22.30 -3.61 2.36
N TRP A 68 -22.87 -2.41 2.40
CA TRP A 68 -22.33 -1.25 1.69
C TRP A 68 -21.06 -0.71 2.36
N GLY A 69 -20.98 -0.73 3.69
CA GLY A 69 -19.76 -0.39 4.43
C GLY A 69 -18.57 -1.26 4.03
N ASP A 70 -18.78 -2.57 3.92
CA ASP A 70 -17.75 -3.51 3.49
C ASP A 70 -17.27 -3.26 2.06
N ARG A 71 -18.20 -3.04 1.13
CA ARG A 71 -17.86 -2.76 -0.28
C ARG A 71 -17.04 -1.48 -0.43
N ILE A 72 -17.42 -0.41 0.25
CA ILE A 72 -16.67 0.86 0.22
C ILE A 72 -15.31 0.70 0.89
N ALA A 73 -15.24 -0.02 2.01
CA ALA A 73 -13.98 -0.33 2.67
C ALA A 73 -13.03 -1.15 1.78
N TRP A 74 -13.56 -2.12 1.02
CA TRP A 74 -12.78 -2.89 0.06
C TRP A 74 -12.12 -2.00 -1.00
N VAL A 75 -12.88 -1.06 -1.57
CA VAL A 75 -12.36 -0.12 -2.56
C VAL A 75 -11.26 0.76 -1.95
N GLY A 76 -11.49 1.30 -0.75
CA GLY A 76 -10.49 2.12 -0.06
C GLY A 76 -9.23 1.35 0.31
N LEU A 77 -9.35 0.09 0.73
CA LEU A 77 -8.20 -0.76 1.06
C LEU A 77 -7.35 -1.13 -0.16
N ILE A 78 -7.99 -1.42 -1.29
CA ILE A 78 -7.27 -1.65 -2.56
C ILE A 78 -6.56 -0.38 -3.01
N ALA A 79 -7.25 0.77 -2.97
CA ALA A 79 -6.66 2.07 -3.29
C ALA A 79 -5.48 2.39 -2.35
N MET A 80 -5.60 2.08 -1.06
CA MET A 80 -4.55 2.27 -0.06
C MET A 80 -3.33 1.39 -0.36
N GLY A 81 -3.53 0.11 -0.67
CA GLY A 81 -2.43 -0.80 -1.03
C GLY A 81 -1.69 -0.39 -2.30
N LEU A 82 -2.44 0.02 -3.33
CA LEU A 82 -1.88 0.53 -4.58
C LEU A 82 -1.08 1.81 -4.36
N PHE A 83 -1.68 2.80 -3.69
CA PHE A 83 -1.00 4.07 -3.44
C PHE A 83 0.21 3.92 -2.53
N SER A 84 0.12 3.08 -1.49
CA SER A 84 1.26 2.78 -0.61
C SER A 84 2.43 2.19 -1.38
N SER A 85 2.18 1.23 -2.27
CA SER A 85 3.20 0.63 -3.13
C SER A 85 3.80 1.67 -4.08
N LEU A 86 2.95 2.50 -4.73
CA LEU A 86 3.40 3.60 -5.59
C LEU A 86 4.30 4.58 -4.84
N PHE A 87 3.89 5.01 -3.65
CA PHE A 87 4.65 5.96 -2.85
C PHE A 87 6.03 5.41 -2.47
N VAL A 88 6.09 4.21 -1.88
CA VAL A 88 7.35 3.59 -1.45
C VAL A 88 8.29 3.36 -2.64
N LEU A 89 7.76 2.86 -3.76
CA LEU A 89 8.56 2.64 -4.97
C LEU A 89 9.01 3.95 -5.62
N THR A 90 8.23 5.03 -5.52
CA THR A 90 8.64 6.36 -5.99
C THR A 90 9.78 6.92 -5.14
N VAL A 91 9.69 6.80 -3.82
CA VAL A 91 10.80 7.20 -2.92
C VAL A 91 12.05 6.38 -3.22
N LEU A 92 11.91 5.06 -3.38
CA LEU A 92 13.04 4.19 -3.75
C LEU A 92 13.64 4.59 -5.10
N ARG A 93 12.81 4.85 -6.11
CA ARG A 93 13.24 5.34 -7.43
C ARG A 93 14.04 6.63 -7.29
N ASP A 94 13.58 7.58 -6.48
CA ASP A 94 14.27 8.85 -6.29
C ASP A 94 15.64 8.68 -5.63
N VAL A 95 15.74 7.80 -4.63
CA VAL A 95 17.03 7.44 -4.02
C VAL A 95 17.97 6.82 -5.05
N LEU A 96 17.49 5.89 -5.87
CA LEU A 96 18.29 5.23 -6.91
C LEU A 96 18.75 6.21 -8.01
N LEU A 97 17.86 7.11 -8.44
CA LEU A 97 18.21 8.16 -9.42
C LEU A 97 19.21 9.16 -8.84
N LEU A 98 19.12 9.49 -7.55
CA LEU A 98 20.10 10.33 -6.87
C LEU A 98 21.48 9.65 -6.83
N VAL A 99 21.52 8.36 -6.48
CA VAL A 99 22.78 7.58 -6.49
C VAL A 99 23.36 7.52 -7.90
N ALA A 100 22.55 7.24 -8.92
CA ALA A 100 23.00 7.24 -10.31
C ALA A 100 23.58 8.60 -10.72
N TRP A 101 22.99 9.71 -10.25
CA TRP A 101 23.44 11.06 -10.57
C TRP A 101 24.78 11.38 -9.90
N LEU A 102 24.98 10.95 -8.65
CA LEU A 102 26.27 11.08 -7.96
C LEU A 102 27.38 10.28 -8.65
N VAL A 103 27.07 9.08 -9.14
CA VAL A 103 28.01 8.26 -9.91
C VAL A 103 28.36 8.94 -11.24
N ASP A 104 27.36 9.48 -11.95
CA ASP A 104 27.57 10.22 -13.19
C ASP A 104 28.48 11.45 -12.95
N LEU A 105 28.23 12.21 -11.87
CA LEU A 105 29.06 13.35 -11.49
C LEU A 105 30.53 12.96 -11.23
N ALA A 106 30.76 11.77 -10.66
CA ALA A 106 32.11 11.28 -10.34
C ALA A 106 32.83 10.63 -11.53
N THR A 107 32.10 10.06 -12.49
CA THR A 107 32.67 9.22 -13.56
C THR A 107 32.53 9.81 -14.96
N GLY A 108 31.62 10.76 -15.17
CA GLY A 108 31.29 11.32 -16.48
C GLY A 108 30.62 10.33 -17.43
N LEU A 109 29.94 9.30 -16.91
CA LEU A 109 29.33 8.22 -17.70
C LEU A 109 28.25 8.72 -18.69
N ALA A 110 27.59 9.83 -18.37
CA ALA A 110 26.52 10.46 -19.14
C ALA A 110 25.43 9.46 -19.59
N PRO A 111 24.74 8.76 -18.65
CA PRO A 111 23.70 7.81 -19.01
C PRO A 111 22.54 8.52 -19.73
N PRO A 112 21.71 7.80 -20.49
CA PRO A 112 20.56 8.37 -21.19
C PRO A 112 19.44 8.74 -20.21
N TRP A 113 19.60 9.87 -19.51
CA TRP A 113 18.79 10.32 -18.39
C TRP A 113 17.28 10.36 -18.68
N LEU A 114 16.90 10.83 -19.87
CA LEU A 114 15.49 10.89 -20.29
C LEU A 114 14.88 9.49 -20.39
N ALA A 115 15.58 8.55 -21.02
CA ALA A 115 15.11 7.17 -21.17
C ALA A 115 15.06 6.46 -19.81
N LEU A 116 16.06 6.68 -18.95
CA LEU A 116 16.12 6.09 -17.62
C LEU A 116 14.96 6.59 -16.74
N ARG A 117 14.68 7.90 -16.73
CA ARG A 117 13.56 8.47 -15.97
C ARG A 117 12.23 7.90 -16.45
N ARG A 118 12.02 7.82 -17.77
CA ARG A 118 10.79 7.25 -18.35
C ARG A 118 10.61 5.78 -18.02
N ALA A 119 11.65 4.97 -18.24
CA ALA A 119 11.61 3.54 -17.96
C ALA A 119 11.34 3.27 -16.48
N THR A 120 12.01 3.98 -15.58
CA THR A 120 11.81 3.82 -14.13
C THR A 120 10.45 4.32 -13.66
N ALA A 121 9.89 5.39 -14.24
CA ALA A 121 8.53 5.86 -13.91
C ALA A 121 7.48 4.81 -14.27
N LEU A 122 7.57 4.23 -15.47
CA LEU A 122 6.67 3.16 -15.91
C LEU A 122 6.87 1.87 -15.10
N ALA A 123 8.13 1.54 -14.75
CA ALA A 123 8.44 0.39 -13.89
C ALA A 123 7.82 0.53 -12.49
N VAL A 124 7.89 1.71 -11.88
CA VAL A 124 7.24 1.97 -10.58
C VAL A 124 5.73 1.73 -10.67
N ALA A 125 5.07 2.24 -11.71
CA ALA A 125 3.64 2.03 -11.91
C ALA A 125 3.29 0.54 -12.09
N GLY A 126 4.05 -0.16 -12.95
CA GLY A 126 3.85 -1.60 -13.19
C GLY A 126 4.09 -2.46 -11.94
N LEU A 127 5.17 -2.17 -11.20
CA LEU A 127 5.51 -2.88 -9.96
C LEU A 127 4.49 -2.62 -8.86
N ALA A 128 3.96 -1.41 -8.74
CA ALA A 128 2.93 -1.11 -7.75
C ALA A 128 1.63 -1.86 -8.03
N LEU A 129 1.23 -1.98 -9.31
CA LEU A 129 0.09 -2.80 -9.72
C LEU A 129 0.34 -4.28 -9.40
N ALA A 130 1.51 -4.81 -9.75
CA ALA A 130 1.87 -6.19 -9.44
C ALA A 130 1.87 -6.47 -7.93
N ALA A 131 2.46 -5.59 -7.12
CA ALA A 131 2.45 -5.68 -5.66
C ALA A 131 1.02 -5.68 -5.10
N THR A 132 0.13 -4.85 -5.66
CA THR A 132 -1.28 -4.81 -5.27
C THR A 132 -1.99 -6.12 -5.58
N LEU A 133 -1.76 -6.69 -6.76
CA LEU A 133 -2.35 -7.98 -7.16
C LEU A 133 -1.83 -9.14 -6.30
N VAL A 134 -0.52 -9.18 -6.03
CA VAL A 134 0.10 -10.18 -5.15
C VAL A 134 -0.42 -10.02 -3.71
N GLY A 135 -0.49 -8.79 -3.21
CA GLY A 135 -1.04 -8.48 -1.88
C GLY A 135 -2.50 -8.91 -1.76
N PHE A 136 -3.33 -8.61 -2.76
CA PHE A 136 -4.71 -9.05 -2.83
C PHE A 136 -4.82 -10.58 -2.84
N HIS A 137 -4.02 -11.27 -3.67
CA HIS A 137 -4.00 -12.72 -3.72
C HIS A 137 -3.62 -13.35 -2.38
N ASN A 138 -2.59 -12.81 -1.72
CA ASN A 138 -2.13 -13.28 -0.42
C ASN A 138 -3.17 -13.03 0.69
N ALA A 139 -3.83 -11.87 0.68
CA ALA A 139 -4.91 -11.57 1.63
C ALA A 139 -6.14 -12.49 1.47
N ARG A 140 -6.31 -13.11 0.30
CA ARG A 140 -7.39 -14.07 0.02
C ARG A 140 -7.02 -15.52 0.33
N ARG A 141 -5.76 -15.83 0.61
CA ARG A 141 -5.33 -17.19 0.98
C ARG A 141 -5.82 -17.55 2.38
N ARG A 142 -6.19 -18.81 2.56
CA ARG A 142 -6.57 -19.35 3.88
C ARG A 142 -5.34 -19.42 4.77
N ALA A 143 -5.53 -19.15 6.06
CA ALA A 143 -4.49 -19.35 7.06
C ALA A 143 -4.00 -20.82 7.01
N ARG A 144 -2.67 -21.00 7.07
CA ARG A 144 -2.07 -22.33 7.10
C ARG A 144 -2.37 -22.95 8.47
N VAL A 145 -2.97 -24.14 8.45
CA VAL A 145 -3.09 -24.96 9.66
C VAL A 145 -1.74 -25.62 9.91
N VAL A 146 -1.20 -25.45 11.10
CA VAL A 146 0.03 -26.10 11.55
C VAL A 146 -0.35 -27.03 12.69
N THR A 147 -0.13 -28.33 12.50
CA THR A 147 -0.28 -29.33 13.56
C THR A 147 1.03 -29.43 14.31
N VAL A 148 0.99 -29.27 15.64
CA VAL A 148 2.16 -29.36 16.52
C VAL A 148 1.83 -30.35 17.63
N ASP A 149 2.66 -31.37 17.79
CA ASP A 149 2.58 -32.28 18.92
C ASP A 149 3.21 -31.62 20.14
N VAL A 150 2.41 -31.39 21.18
CA VAL A 150 2.85 -30.73 22.41
C VAL A 150 3.03 -31.79 23.50
N PRO A 151 4.26 -32.10 23.94
CA PRO A 151 4.49 -33.08 25.00
C PRO A 151 4.08 -32.49 26.35
N VAL A 152 3.14 -33.16 27.03
CA VAL A 152 2.68 -32.78 28.38
C VAL A 152 3.12 -33.86 29.38
N ARG A 153 3.97 -33.48 30.34
CA ARG A 153 4.40 -34.42 31.39
C ARG A 153 3.23 -34.73 32.33
N GLY A 154 3.02 -36.02 32.60
CA GLY A 154 1.95 -36.47 33.50
C GLY A 154 0.55 -36.37 32.90
N LEU A 155 0.43 -36.39 31.56
CA LEU A 155 -0.86 -36.38 30.89
C LEU A 155 -1.65 -37.66 31.26
N PRO A 156 -2.90 -37.55 31.75
CA PRO A 156 -3.78 -38.71 31.95
C PRO A 156 -3.97 -39.49 30.65
N ALA A 157 -4.03 -40.82 30.74
CA ALA A 157 -4.16 -41.70 29.57
C ALA A 157 -5.43 -41.40 28.75
N ASP A 158 -6.52 -40.99 29.42
CA ASP A 158 -7.79 -40.63 28.77
C ASP A 158 -7.67 -39.39 27.86
N LEU A 159 -6.61 -38.58 28.02
CA LEU A 159 -6.36 -37.37 27.24
C LEU A 159 -5.30 -37.56 26.15
N ASP A 160 -4.69 -38.76 26.05
CA ASP A 160 -3.72 -39.06 25.00
C ASP A 160 -4.42 -39.11 23.62
N GLY A 161 -3.84 -38.42 22.64
CA GLY A 161 -4.41 -38.28 21.30
C GLY A 161 -5.51 -37.21 21.13
N PHE A 162 -5.86 -36.45 22.17
CA PHE A 162 -6.77 -35.31 22.01
C PHE A 162 -6.15 -34.20 21.13
N THR A 163 -6.96 -33.63 20.23
CA THR A 163 -6.55 -32.52 19.37
C THR A 163 -7.20 -31.22 19.81
N ILE A 164 -6.41 -30.15 20.00
CA ILE A 164 -6.89 -28.81 20.35
C ILE A 164 -6.67 -27.88 19.16
N ALA A 165 -7.72 -27.17 18.75
CA ALA A 165 -7.60 -26.10 17.76
C ALA A 165 -7.30 -24.77 18.47
N GLN A 166 -6.03 -24.34 18.43
CA GLN A 166 -5.63 -23.02 18.91
C GLN A 166 -5.69 -22.01 17.76
N ILE A 167 -6.48 -20.96 17.95
CA ILE A 167 -6.60 -19.84 17.01
C ILE A 167 -5.99 -18.61 17.70
N SER A 168 -4.94 -18.04 17.12
CA SER A 168 -4.31 -16.80 17.58
C SER A 168 -4.42 -15.72 16.51
N ASP A 169 -4.55 -14.46 16.93
CA ASP A 169 -4.50 -13.26 16.06
C ASP A 169 -5.46 -13.26 14.85
N ILE A 170 -6.73 -13.61 15.07
CA ILE A 170 -7.82 -13.45 14.08
C ILE A 170 -8.39 -12.03 13.99
N HIS A 171 -7.55 -11.01 14.21
CA HIS A 171 -7.97 -9.61 14.29
C HIS A 171 -8.24 -9.01 12.91
#